data_AF-A0A0H1RG14-F1
#
_entry.id   AF-A0A0H1RG14-F1
#
_cell.length_a   1.000
_cell.length_b   1.000
_cell.length_c   1.000
_cell.angle_alpha   90.00
_cell.angle_beta   90.00
_cell.angle_gamma   90.00
#
_symmetry.space_group_name_H-M   'P 1'
#
loop_
_entity.id
_entity.type
_entity.pdbx_description
1 polymer ?
#
loop_
_entity_poly.entity_id
_entity_poly.type
_entity_poly.pdbx_seq_one_letter_code
_entity_poly.pdbx_strand_id
1 'polypeptide(L)'
;MFRSKAPRIMALLMKDFGFEDFQAAGILGNLGHETAGFRLLQEVRPRSGRGGYGWAQWTGSRRVAFEEFCLRQGLQPSSDEANYGFLRHELTNTSERKAVPAVRATRSLKEAVRVFQEEYERAGVINYKSREAWAGRALEAFLKQGAGH
;
A
#
# COMPACT_ATOMS: atom_id res chain seq x y z
N MET A 1 14.45 -6.64 -3.22
CA MET A 1 13.08 -6.49 -3.76
C MET A 1 12.29 -5.40 -3.06
N PHE A 2 11.90 -5.52 -1.77
CA PHE A 2 11.13 -4.44 -1.11
C PHE A 2 11.88 -3.10 -1.07
N ARG A 3 13.10 -3.07 -0.51
CA ARG A 3 13.91 -1.85 -0.39
C ARG A 3 14.27 -1.21 -1.74
N SER A 4 14.29 -1.97 -2.83
CA SER A 4 14.56 -1.46 -4.18
C SER A 4 13.31 -0.88 -4.86
N LYS A 5 12.10 -1.35 -4.49
CA LYS A 5 10.83 -0.85 -5.03
C LYS A 5 10.26 0.30 -4.21
N ALA A 6 10.41 0.24 -2.88
CA ALA A 6 9.78 1.17 -1.95
C ALA A 6 10.02 2.64 -2.29
N PRO A 7 11.25 3.08 -2.62
CA PRO A 7 11.49 4.50 -2.87
C PRO A 7 10.69 5.08 -4.05
N ARG A 8 10.61 4.34 -5.16
CA ARG A 8 9.82 4.74 -6.34
C ARG A 8 8.34 4.84 -6.01
N ILE A 9 7.79 3.87 -5.26
CA ILE A 9 6.37 3.86 -4.91
C ILE A 9 6.06 4.98 -3.92
N MET A 10 6.94 5.26 -2.96
CA MET A 10 6.82 6.40 -2.06
C MET A 10 6.80 7.72 -2.84
N ALA A 11 7.73 7.90 -3.79
CA ALA A 11 7.76 9.09 -4.63
C ALA A 11 6.45 9.30 -5.41
N LEU A 12 5.82 8.23 -5.89
CA LEU A 12 4.52 8.31 -6.55
C LEU A 12 3.41 8.74 -5.57
N LEU A 13 3.35 8.15 -4.37
CA LEU A 13 2.39 8.53 -3.33
C LEU A 13 2.55 10.00 -2.92
N MET A 14 3.78 10.46 -2.73
CA MET A 14 4.09 11.85 -2.40
C MET A 14 3.65 12.77 -3.53
N LYS A 15 3.96 12.42 -4.78
CA LYS A 15 3.59 13.21 -5.97
C LYS A 15 2.08 13.30 -6.16
N ASP A 16 1.36 12.19 -6.03
CA ASP A 16 -0.06 12.11 -6.39
C ASP A 16 -0.98 12.63 -5.27
N PHE A 17 -0.55 12.58 -4.01
CA PHE A 17 -1.39 12.90 -2.85
C PHE A 17 -0.82 13.98 -1.92
N GLY A 18 0.42 14.43 -2.16
CA GLY A 18 1.08 15.44 -1.33
C GLY A 18 1.47 14.93 0.06
N PHE A 19 1.76 13.63 0.17
CA PHE A 19 2.25 13.04 1.42
C PHE A 19 3.69 13.44 1.71
N GLU A 20 4.01 13.55 2.99
CA GLU A 20 5.39 13.55 3.47
C GLU A 20 6.01 12.14 3.38
N ASP A 21 7.33 12.05 3.49
CA ASP A 21 8.06 10.80 3.36
C ASP A 21 7.63 9.73 4.39
N PHE A 22 7.46 10.11 5.65
CA PHE A 22 7.01 9.19 6.71
C PHE A 22 5.55 8.77 6.52
N GLN A 23 4.72 9.62 5.90
CA GLN A 23 3.32 9.31 5.60
C GLN A 23 3.23 8.27 4.48
N ALA A 24 3.96 8.50 3.39
CA ALA A 24 4.09 7.54 2.29
C ALA A 24 4.71 6.21 2.77
N ALA A 25 5.74 6.27 3.64
CA ALA A 25 6.33 5.09 4.25
C ALA A 25 5.34 4.32 5.14
N GLY A 26 4.45 5.03 5.86
CA GLY A 26 3.40 4.41 6.68
C GLY A 26 2.41 3.59 5.85
N ILE A 27 2.03 4.10 4.68
CA ILE A 27 1.22 3.36 3.69
C ILE A 27 1.96 2.10 3.23
N LEU A 28 3.22 2.24 2.80
CA LEU A 28 4.02 1.08 2.36
C LEU A 28 4.30 0.07 3.48
N GLY A 29 4.30 0.49 4.74
CA GLY A 29 4.42 -0.41 5.88
C GLY A 29 3.27 -1.40 5.97
N ASN A 30 2.05 -0.93 5.69
CA ASN A 30 0.86 -1.78 5.61
C ASN A 30 0.95 -2.74 4.42
N LEU A 31 1.18 -2.23 3.21
CA LEU A 31 1.28 -3.05 1.99
C LEU A 31 2.44 -4.07 2.08
N GLY A 32 3.56 -3.67 2.68
CA GLY A 32 4.70 -4.55 2.91
C GLY A 32 4.39 -5.68 3.89
N HIS A 33 3.56 -5.42 4.91
CA HIS A 33 3.04 -6.47 5.79
C HIS A 33 2.14 -7.44 5.04
N GLU A 34 1.16 -6.92 4.30
CA GLU A 34 0.19 -7.71 3.54
C GLU A 34 0.83 -8.64 2.52
N THR A 35 1.95 -8.21 1.92
CA THR A 35 2.59 -8.93 0.81
C THR A 35 3.91 -9.62 1.15
N ALA A 36 4.28 -9.65 2.44
CA ALA A 36 5.62 -10.07 2.88
C ALA A 36 6.77 -9.35 2.11
N GLY A 37 6.60 -8.05 1.88
CA GLY A 37 7.54 -7.21 1.13
C GLY A 37 7.47 -7.39 -0.38
N PHE A 38 6.25 -7.44 -0.93
CA PHE A 38 5.92 -7.66 -2.35
C PHE A 38 6.31 -9.04 -2.90
N ARG A 39 6.45 -10.04 -2.03
CA ARG A 39 6.77 -11.43 -2.39
C ARG A 39 5.54 -12.28 -2.64
N LEU A 40 4.45 -11.98 -1.93
CA LEU A 40 3.20 -12.72 -1.97
C LEU A 40 2.08 -11.77 -2.36
N LEU A 41 1.62 -11.87 -3.61
CA LEU A 41 0.47 -11.07 -4.09
C LEU A 41 -0.85 -11.82 -3.96
N GLN A 42 -0.83 -13.15 -3.98
CA GLN A 42 -2.01 -13.99 -3.78
C GLN A 42 -2.02 -14.51 -2.34
N GLU A 43 -3.18 -14.43 -1.68
CA GLU A 43 -3.37 -15.02 -0.36
C GLU A 43 -3.09 -16.53 -0.41
N VAL A 44 -2.26 -17.02 0.51
CA VAL A 44 -1.75 -18.40 0.52
C VAL A 44 -2.80 -19.41 1.02
N ARG A 45 -3.65 -19.02 1.98
CA ARG A 45 -4.67 -19.89 2.60
C ARG A 45 -5.99 -19.16 2.80
N PRO A 46 -6.76 -18.89 1.74
CA PRO A 46 -8.06 -18.26 1.85
C PRO A 46 -9.02 -19.10 2.67
N ARG A 47 -9.72 -18.48 3.62
CA ARG A 47 -10.79 -19.14 4.39
C ARG A 47 -12.05 -19.39 3.55
N SER A 48 -12.26 -18.62 2.49
CA SER A 48 -13.34 -18.78 1.53
C SER A 48 -13.05 -18.03 0.22
N GLY A 49 -13.70 -18.43 -0.87
CA GLY A 49 -13.53 -17.80 -2.18
C GLY A 49 -12.10 -17.86 -2.71
N ARG A 50 -11.70 -16.84 -3.48
CA ARG A 50 -10.35 -16.76 -4.09
C ARG A 50 -9.30 -16.12 -3.15
N GLY A 51 -9.73 -15.57 -2.01
CA GLY A 51 -8.87 -14.82 -1.09
C GLY A 51 -8.47 -13.43 -1.56
N GLY A 52 -7.56 -12.83 -0.81
CA GLY A 52 -6.90 -11.56 -1.11
C GLY A 52 -5.99 -11.63 -2.33
N TYR A 53 -5.93 -10.54 -3.10
CA TYR A 53 -4.96 -10.39 -4.18
C TYR A 53 -4.42 -8.96 -4.26
N GLY A 54 -3.15 -8.82 -4.67
CA GLY A 54 -2.49 -7.53 -4.86
C GLY A 54 -1.91 -6.93 -3.57
N TRP A 55 -1.42 -5.68 -3.67
CA TRP A 55 -0.67 -5.01 -2.60
C TRP A 55 -1.46 -4.82 -1.31
N ALA A 56 -2.74 -4.45 -1.41
CA ALA A 56 -3.62 -4.26 -0.25
C ALA A 56 -4.44 -5.51 0.07
N GLN A 57 -4.06 -6.68 -0.47
CA GLN A 57 -4.79 -7.95 -0.32
C GLN A 57 -6.31 -7.78 -0.55
N TRP A 58 -6.69 -7.15 -1.67
CA TRP A 58 -8.09 -6.89 -1.99
C TRP A 58 -8.88 -8.20 -2.01
N THR A 59 -9.97 -8.24 -1.26
CA THR A 59 -10.89 -9.39 -1.14
C THR A 59 -12.27 -9.03 -1.69
N GLY A 60 -13.12 -10.04 -1.91
CA GLY A 60 -14.54 -9.85 -2.27
C GLY A 60 -14.74 -8.93 -3.47
N SER A 61 -15.60 -7.92 -3.33
CA SER A 61 -15.90 -6.96 -4.39
C SER A 61 -14.71 -6.08 -4.77
N ARG A 62 -13.82 -5.73 -3.83
CA ARG A 62 -12.59 -4.97 -4.13
C ARG A 62 -11.64 -5.77 -5.02
N ARG A 63 -11.55 -7.09 -4.83
CA ARG A 63 -10.76 -7.96 -5.73
C ARG A 63 -11.31 -7.95 -7.15
N VAL A 64 -12.63 -8.08 -7.30
CA VAL A 64 -13.28 -8.06 -8.61
C VAL A 64 -13.01 -6.71 -9.30
N ALA A 65 -13.18 -5.60 -8.57
CA ALA A 65 -12.89 -4.27 -9.08
C ALA A 65 -11.41 -4.11 -9.49
N PHE A 66 -10.46 -4.71 -8.76
CA PHE A 66 -9.04 -4.70 -9.13
C PHE A 66 -8.80 -5.46 -10.44
N GLU A 67 -9.34 -6.68 -10.56
CA GLU A 67 -9.16 -7.53 -11.74
C GLU A 67 -9.78 -6.87 -12.98
N GLU A 68 -10.96 -6.26 -12.85
CA GLU A 68 -11.59 -5.50 -13.93
C GLU A 68 -10.82 -4.22 -14.29
N PHE A 69 -10.27 -3.51 -13.29
CA PHE A 69 -9.40 -2.37 -13.54
C PHE A 69 -8.18 -2.80 -14.36
N CYS A 70 -7.52 -3.89 -13.98
CA CYS A 70 -6.39 -4.43 -14.73
C CYS A 70 -6.77 -4.77 -16.17
N LEU A 71 -7.90 -5.47 -16.35
CA LEU A 71 -8.40 -5.85 -17.67
C LEU A 71 -8.65 -4.61 -18.55
N ARG A 72 -9.35 -3.60 -18.03
CA ARG A 72 -9.65 -2.35 -18.77
C ARG A 72 -8.41 -1.56 -19.13
N GLN A 73 -7.37 -1.61 -18.31
CA GLN A 73 -6.11 -0.90 -18.54
C GLN A 73 -5.09 -1.73 -19.33
N GLY A 74 -5.38 -3.00 -19.65
CA GLY A 74 -4.41 -3.90 -20.30
C GLY A 74 -3.19 -4.20 -19.42
N LEU A 75 -3.33 -4.10 -18.09
CA LEU A 75 -2.24 -4.27 -17.13
C LEU A 75 -2.22 -5.69 -16.57
N GLN A 76 -1.03 -6.23 -16.35
CA GLN A 76 -0.88 -7.48 -15.64
C GLN A 76 -1.13 -7.29 -14.14
N PRO A 77 -2.06 -8.02 -13.50
CA PRO A 77 -2.40 -7.82 -12.08
C PRO A 77 -1.24 -7.96 -11.09
N SER A 78 -0.18 -8.68 -11.49
CA SER A 78 1.04 -8.85 -10.69
C SER A 78 2.05 -7.70 -10.81
N SER A 79 1.81 -6.75 -11.73
CA SER A 79 2.73 -5.65 -12.00
C SER A 79 2.60 -4.52 -10.96
N ASP A 80 3.70 -3.80 -10.72
CA ASP A 80 3.68 -2.64 -9.82
C ASP A 80 2.76 -1.52 -10.36
N GLU A 81 2.63 -1.41 -11.68
CA GLU A 81 1.76 -0.45 -12.34
C GLU A 81 0.27 -0.76 -12.11
N ALA A 82 -0.12 -2.03 -12.21
CA ALA A 82 -1.48 -2.45 -11.88
C ALA A 82 -1.81 -2.14 -10.41
N ASN A 83 -0.94 -2.59 -9.50
CA ASN A 83 -1.20 -2.48 -8.07
C ASN A 83 -1.19 -1.01 -7.60
N TYR A 84 -0.23 -0.21 -8.04
CA TYR A 84 -0.23 1.22 -7.74
C TYR A 84 -1.41 1.94 -8.41
N GLY A 85 -1.69 1.63 -9.67
CA GLY A 85 -2.76 2.25 -10.44
C GLY A 85 -4.13 2.06 -9.78
N PHE A 86 -4.41 0.85 -9.29
CA PHE A 86 -5.67 0.59 -8.59
C PHE A 86 -5.70 1.17 -7.17
N LEU A 87 -4.61 1.09 -6.41
CA LEU A 87 -4.49 1.79 -5.12
C LEU A 87 -4.78 3.30 -5.29
N ARG A 88 -4.19 3.92 -6.31
CA ARG A 88 -4.44 5.32 -6.66
C ARG A 88 -5.89 5.55 -7.06
N HIS A 89 -6.49 4.64 -7.84
CA HIS A 89 -7.89 4.73 -8.23
C HIS A 89 -8.81 4.73 -7.01
N GLU A 90 -8.59 3.85 -6.03
CA GLU A 90 -9.39 3.82 -4.79
C GLU A 90 -9.20 5.08 -3.94
N LEU A 91 -7.95 5.50 -3.73
CA LEU A 91 -7.63 6.70 -2.95
C LEU A 91 -8.10 8.02 -3.60
N THR A 92 -8.56 7.98 -4.86
CA THR A 92 -9.03 9.17 -5.57
C THR A 92 -10.53 9.13 -5.87
N ASN A 93 -11.03 7.99 -6.34
CA ASN A 93 -12.32 7.89 -7.03
C ASN A 93 -13.38 7.09 -6.25
N THR A 94 -13.02 6.46 -5.12
CA THR A 94 -13.95 5.67 -4.31
C THR A 94 -14.10 6.26 -2.91
N SER A 95 -14.89 5.60 -2.05
CA SER A 95 -15.01 5.96 -0.64
C SER A 95 -13.68 5.89 0.11
N GLU A 96 -12.70 5.12 -0.39
CA GLU A 96 -11.37 4.99 0.22
C GLU A 96 -10.56 6.29 0.18
N ARG A 97 -10.96 7.27 -0.64
CA ARG A 97 -10.35 8.61 -0.66
C ARG A 97 -10.31 9.30 0.71
N LYS A 98 -11.17 8.90 1.66
CA LYS A 98 -11.16 9.42 3.04
C LYS A 98 -9.85 9.15 3.78
N ALA A 99 -9.12 8.09 3.39
CA ALA A 99 -7.84 7.76 4.00
C ALA A 99 -6.76 8.83 3.70
N VAL A 100 -6.85 9.53 2.57
CA VAL A 100 -5.85 10.53 2.15
C VAL A 100 -5.75 11.70 3.14
N PRO A 101 -6.82 12.47 3.41
CA PRO A 101 -6.74 13.57 4.38
C PRO A 101 -6.41 13.07 5.80
N ALA A 102 -6.87 11.87 6.18
CA ALA A 102 -6.56 11.29 7.49
C ALA A 102 -5.05 11.02 7.62
N VAL A 103 -4.43 10.38 6.63
CA VAL A 103 -2.98 10.12 6.63
C VAL A 103 -2.19 11.43 6.58
N ARG A 104 -2.64 12.43 5.80
CA ARG A 104 -1.99 13.75 5.74
C ARG A 104 -1.99 14.50 7.08
N ALA A 105 -2.95 14.23 7.96
CA ALA A 105 -3.02 14.85 9.29
C ALA A 105 -2.04 14.24 10.30
N THR A 106 -1.45 13.09 9.98
CA THR A 106 -0.55 12.37 10.89
C THR A 106 0.81 13.05 11.01
N ARG A 107 1.43 12.90 12.19
CA ARG A 107 2.67 13.59 12.58
C ARG A 107 3.84 12.65 12.84
N SER A 108 3.64 11.35 12.64
CA SER A 108 4.70 10.36 12.81
C SER A 108 4.49 9.14 11.92
N LEU A 109 5.58 8.42 11.65
CA LEU A 109 5.56 7.16 10.90
C LEU A 109 4.56 6.15 11.51
N LYS A 110 4.56 6.01 12.85
CA LYS A 110 3.67 5.07 13.54
C LYS A 110 2.21 5.46 13.40
N GLU A 111 1.92 6.75 13.49
CA GLU A 111 0.57 7.28 13.31
C GLU A 111 0.08 7.07 11.87
N ALA A 112 0.92 7.37 10.87
CA ALA A 112 0.61 7.09 9.46
C ALA A 112 0.31 5.61 9.20
N VAL A 113 1.09 4.69 9.80
CA VAL A 113 0.82 3.24 9.73
C VAL A 113 -0.56 2.90 10.28
N ARG A 114 -0.89 3.43 11.46
CA ARG A 114 -2.15 3.11 12.15
C ARG A 114 -3.35 3.71 11.43
N VAL A 115 -3.29 4.99 11.10
CA VAL A 115 -4.38 5.69 10.40
C VAL A 115 -4.65 5.06 9.04
N PHE A 116 -3.61 4.70 8.27
CA PHE A 116 -3.86 3.99 7.01
C PHE A 116 -4.45 2.59 7.22
N GLN A 117 -4.02 1.88 8.27
CA GLN A 117 -4.63 0.60 8.62
C GLN A 117 -6.13 0.78 8.93
N GLU A 118 -6.48 1.75 9.76
CA GLU A 118 -7.84 1.96 10.25
C GLU A 118 -8.76 2.51 9.15
N GLU A 119 -8.25 3.41 8.31
CA GLU A 119 -9.05 4.09 7.30
C GLU A 119 -9.14 3.33 5.98
N TYR A 120 -8.14 2.54 5.60
CA TYR A 120 -8.07 1.89 4.28
C TYR A 120 -8.03 0.35 4.34
N GLU A 121 -7.09 -0.24 5.09
CA GLU A 121 -6.89 -1.71 5.11
C GLU A 121 -8.01 -2.42 5.88
N ARG A 122 -8.35 -1.91 7.07
CA ARG A 122 -9.38 -2.44 7.99
C ARG A 122 -9.23 -3.95 8.25
N ALA A 123 -7.98 -4.41 8.36
CA ALA A 123 -7.64 -5.81 8.62
C ALA A 123 -8.17 -6.28 9.99
N GLY A 124 -8.74 -7.50 10.03
CA GLY A 124 -9.33 -8.05 11.25
C GLY A 124 -8.33 -8.45 12.34
N VAL A 125 -7.11 -8.84 11.96
CA VAL A 125 -6.00 -9.12 12.90
C VAL A 125 -4.84 -8.20 12.56
N ILE A 126 -4.46 -7.34 13.50
CA ILE A 126 -3.52 -6.26 13.24
C ILE A 126 -2.18 -6.54 13.91
N ASN A 127 -1.12 -6.64 13.11
CA ASN A 127 0.25 -6.72 13.61
C ASN A 127 1.00 -5.40 13.37
N TYR A 128 0.78 -4.43 14.26
CA TYR A 128 1.43 -3.11 14.16
C TYR A 128 2.95 -3.20 14.19
N LYS A 129 3.54 -4.10 14.99
CA LYS A 129 5.01 -4.26 15.04
C LYS A 129 5.59 -4.61 13.68
N SER A 130 4.94 -5.50 12.94
CA SER A 130 5.37 -5.88 11.59
C SER A 130 5.16 -4.75 10.58
N ARG A 131 4.00 -4.08 10.61
CA ARG A 131 3.69 -2.93 9.74
C ARG A 131 4.65 -1.76 9.95
N GLU A 132 4.89 -1.38 11.21
CA GLU A 132 5.84 -0.33 11.59
C GLU A 132 7.28 -0.70 11.19
N ALA A 133 7.68 -1.97 11.30
CA ALA A 133 9.00 -2.42 10.85
C ALA A 133 9.17 -2.32 9.33
N TRP A 134 8.13 -2.64 8.55
CA TRP A 134 8.15 -2.45 7.10
C TRP A 134 8.16 -0.96 6.72
N ALA A 135 7.41 -0.14 7.43
CA ALA A 135 7.39 1.31 7.23
C ALA A 135 8.80 1.90 7.46
N GLY A 136 9.48 1.50 8.53
CA GLY A 136 10.85 1.91 8.81
C GLY A 136 11.84 1.51 7.70
N ARG A 137 11.70 0.29 7.16
CA ARG A 137 12.54 -0.17 6.03
C ARG A 137 12.29 0.63 4.74
N ALA A 138 11.05 1.05 4.51
CA ALA A 138 10.68 1.87 3.36
C ALA A 138 11.28 3.27 3.48
N LEU A 139 11.08 3.91 4.64
CA LEU A 139 11.62 5.24 4.92
C LEU A 139 13.16 5.26 4.84
N GLU A 140 13.83 4.29 5.47
CA GLU A 140 15.28 4.17 5.41
C GLU A 140 15.79 4.00 3.96
N ALA A 141 15.10 3.20 3.15
CA ALA A 141 15.48 3.00 1.75
C ALA A 141 15.30 4.27 0.92
N PHE A 142 14.22 5.03 1.16
CA PHE A 142 13.94 6.27 0.46
C PHE A 142 14.98 7.35 0.78
N LEU A 143 15.28 7.56 2.07
CA LEU A 143 16.26 8.55 2.51
C LEU A 143 17.68 8.25 1.98
N LYS A 144 18.07 6.96 1.95
CA LYS A 144 19.35 6.54 1.38
C LYS A 144 19.47 6.82 -0.12
N GLN A 145 18.38 6.75 -0.88
CA GLN A 145 18.40 7.07 -2.31
C GLN A 145 18.55 8.58 -2.55
N GLY A 146 17.90 9.40 -1.73
CA GLY A 146 17.99 10.86 -1.81
C GLY A 146 19.35 11.41 -1.37
N ALA A 147 20.03 10.76 -0.43
CA ALA A 147 21.35 11.17 0.06
C ALA A 147 22.53 10.83 -0.88
N GLY A 148 22.28 10.15 -1.99
CA GLY A 148 23.30 9.68 -2.93
C GLY A 148 23.46 10.54 -4.20
N HIS A 149 22.90 11.75 -4.23
CA HIS A 149 22.98 12.69 -5.36
C HIS A 149 23.61 14.00 -4.93
#